data_AF-A0A920HW34-F1
#
_entry.id   AF-A0A920HW34-F1
#
_cell.length_a   1.000
_cell.length_b   1.000
_cell.length_c   1.000
_cell.angle_alpha   90.00
_cell.angle_beta   90.00
_cell.angle_gamma   90.00
#
_symmetry.space_group_name_H-M   'P 1'
#
loop_
_entity.id
_entity.type
_entity.pdbx_description
1 polymer ?
#
loop_
_entity_poly.entity_id
_entity_poly.type
_entity_poly.pdbx_seq_one_letter_code
_entity_poly.pdbx_strand_id
1 'polypeptide(L)' 'MQEKEIDIIKELNSNSGNKIDIEGYYLPNKDTLTKAMRPSRIFNDIINNF' A
#
# COMPACT_ATOMS: atom_id res chain seq x y z
N MET A 1 9.87 -6.61 -12.68
CA MET A 1 8.97 -7.08 -11.60
C MET A 1 9.56 -8.28 -10.86
N GLN A 2 10.00 -9.34 -11.55
CA GLN A 2 10.63 -10.53 -10.92
C GLN A 2 11.80 -10.19 -9.96
N GLU A 3 12.74 -9.33 -10.36
CA GLU A 3 13.87 -8.95 -9.50
C GLU A 3 13.47 -8.17 -8.23
N LYS A 4 12.27 -7.60 -8.19
CA LYS A 4 11.77 -6.77 -7.09
C LYS A 4 10.73 -7.48 -6.21
N GLU A 5 10.42 -8.74 -6.52
CA GLU A 5 9.34 -9.50 -5.88
C GLU A 5 9.52 -9.60 -4.37
N ILE A 6 10.71 -9.99 -3.90
CA ILE A 6 11.02 -10.14 -2.46
C ILE A 6 10.88 -8.80 -1.72
N ASP A 7 11.37 -7.72 -2.32
CA ASP A 7 11.31 -6.38 -1.74
C ASP A 7 9.86 -5.88 -1.66
N ILE A 8 9.06 -6.09 -2.71
CA ILE A 8 7.64 -5.75 -2.74
C ILE A 8 6.89 -6.51 -1.64
N ILE A 9 7.11 -7.82 -1.52
CA ILE A 9 6.48 -8.66 -0.47
C ILE A 9 6.85 -8.15 0.92
N LYS A 10 8.12 -7.77 1.13
CA LYS A 10 8.60 -7.21 2.39
C LYS A 10 7.92 -5.88 2.74
N GLU A 11 7.80 -4.96 1.77
CA GLU A 11 7.11 -3.68 1.95
C GLU A 11 5.62 -3.89 2.28
N LEU A 12 4.93 -4.79 1.58
CA LEU A 12 3.52 -5.10 1.83
C LEU A 12 3.29 -5.68 3.25
N ASN A 13 4.13 -6.63 3.66
CA ASN A 13 4.01 -7.27 4.96
C ASN A 13 4.37 -6.34 6.12
N SER A 14 5.28 -5.38 5.90
CA SER A 14 5.71 -4.42 6.95
C SER A 14 4.58 -3.53 7.48
N ASN A 15 3.53 -3.31 6.68
CA ASN A 15 2.39 -2.48 7.06
C ASN A 15 1.19 -3.28 7.62
N SER A 16 1.27 -4.62 7.58
CA SER A 16 0.18 -5.50 8.02
C SER A 16 0.15 -5.67 9.54
N GLY A 17 -1.05 -5.78 10.13
CA GLY A 17 -1.25 -6.11 11.54
C GLY A 17 -1.38 -4.90 12.48
N ASN A 18 -1.14 -3.69 12.00
CA ASN A 18 -1.36 -2.47 12.77
C ASN A 18 -2.80 -1.97 12.61
N LYS A 19 -3.33 -1.31 13.65
CA LYS A 19 -4.58 -0.55 13.52
C LYS A 19 -4.36 0.61 12.55
N ILE A 20 -5.22 0.74 11.55
CA ILE A 20 -5.20 1.83 10.57
C ILE A 20 -6.47 2.66 10.75
N ASP A 21 -6.31 3.97 10.82
CA ASP A 21 -7.42 4.91 10.75
C ASP A 21 -7.60 5.39 9.31
N ILE A 22 -8.79 5.14 8.76
CA ILE A 22 -9.19 5.55 7.41
C ILE A 22 -10.17 6.74 7.43
N GLU A 23 -10.37 7.36 8.59
CA GLU A 23 -11.20 8.54 8.82
C GLU A 23 -12.64 8.37 8.28
N GLY A 24 -13.26 7.24 8.59
CA GLY A 24 -14.64 6.94 8.21
C GLY A 24 -14.90 5.44 8.16
N TYR A 25 -16.14 5.08 7.81
CA TYR A 25 -16.55 3.67 7.69
C TYR A 25 -17.26 3.41 6.36
N TYR A 26 -18.43 4.02 6.13
CA TYR A 26 -19.16 3.88 4.86
C TYR A 26 -18.57 4.72 3.73
N LEU A 27 -18.00 5.88 4.06
CA LEU A 27 -17.30 6.76 3.13
C LEU A 27 -15.98 7.20 3.79
N PRO A 28 -14.94 6.36 3.75
CA PRO A 28 -13.64 6.70 4.32
C PRO A 28 -12.96 7.82 3.53
N ASN A 29 -11.99 8.47 4.16
CA ASN A 29 -11.16 9.45 3.48
C ASN A 29 -10.32 8.75 2.40
N LYS A 30 -10.39 9.27 1.17
CA LYS A 30 -9.72 8.68 0.00
C LYS A 30 -8.20 8.67 0.15
N ASP A 31 -7.61 9.68 0.76
CA ASP A 31 -6.16 9.82 0.88
C ASP A 31 -5.60 8.86 1.93
N THR A 32 -6.25 8.75 3.09
CA THR A 32 -5.85 7.81 4.14
C THR A 32 -6.04 6.37 3.67
N LEU A 33 -7.15 6.09 3.00
CA LEU A 33 -7.42 4.77 2.40
C LEU A 33 -6.38 4.41 1.33
N THR A 34 -6.06 5.34 0.42
CA THR A 34 -5.10 5.08 -0.65
C THR A 34 -3.71 4.77 -0.09
N LYS A 35 -3.27 5.52 0.92
CA LYS A 35 -1.98 5.27 1.60
C LYS A 35 -1.97 3.91 2.31
N ALA A 36 -3.05 3.56 3.00
CA ALA A 36 -3.18 2.29 3.70
C ALA A 36 -3.15 1.08 2.76
N MET A 37 -3.86 1.16 1.64
CA MET A 37 -4.06 0.06 0.69
C MET A 37 -2.92 -0.06 -0.34
N ARG A 38 -2.07 0.96 -0.49
CA ARG A 38 -0.92 0.97 -1.41
C ARG A 38 0.42 1.17 -0.69
N PRO A 39 0.80 0.32 0.26
CA PRO A 39 1.96 0.57 1.12
C PRO A 39 3.31 0.32 0.44
N SER A 40 3.36 -0.45 -0.65
CA SER A 40 4.62 -0.70 -1.37
C SER A 40 4.89 0.40 -2.39
N ARG A 41 5.91 1.21 -2.13
CA ARG A 41 6.38 2.24 -3.05
C ARG A 41 6.91 1.62 -4.34
N ILE A 42 7.71 0.56 -4.23
CA ILE A 42 8.32 -0.10 -5.40
C ILE A 42 7.22 -0.60 -6.35
N PHE A 43 6.18 -1.22 -5.80
CA PHE A 43 5.07 -1.71 -6.61
C PHE A 43 4.26 -0.58 -7.24
N ASN A 44 3.97 0.48 -6.47
CA ASN A 44 3.26 1.65 -6.97
C ASN A 44 4.01 2.35 -8.09
N ASP A 45 5.32 2.52 -7.96
CA ASP A 45 6.17 3.17 -8.96
C ASP A 45 6.18 2.35 -10.26
N ILE A 46 6.18 1.02 -10.18
CA ILE A 46 6.07 0.16 -11.38
C ILE A 46 4.72 0.37 -12.07
N ILE A 47 3.60 0.30 -11.34
CA ILE A 47 2.25 0.45 -11.91
C ILE A 47 2.03 1.82 -12.55
N ASN A 48 2.50 2.88 -11.89
CA ASN A 48 2.29 4.25 -12.36
C ASN A 48 3.12 4.62 -13.60
N ASN A 49 4.15 3.83 -13.90
CA ASN A 49 5.04 4.02 -15.05
C ASN A 49 4.80 2.99 -16.17
N PHE A 50 3.69 2.25 -16.12
CA PHE A 50 3.11 1.55 -17.27
C PHE A 50 2.25 2.51 -18.09
#